data_AF-A0A534UAP8-F1
#
_entry.id   AF-A0A534UAP8-F1
#
_cell.length_a   1.000
_cell.length_b   1.000
_cell.length_c   1.000
_cell.angle_alpha   90.00
_cell.angle_beta   90.00
_cell.angle_gamma   90.00
#
_symmetry.space_group_name_H-M   'P 1'
#
loop_
_entity.id
_entity.type
_entity.pdbx_description
1 polymer ?
#
loop_
_entity_poly.entity_id
_entity_poly.type
_entity_poly.pdbx_seq_one_letter_code
_entity_poly.pdbx_strand_id
1 'polypeptide(L)'
;MVPLLEIGWGPKVKSNTGAYNRRHKRIGHLYQGRYKAIVVEKDSYLLELSRYVHLNPVRVGPYRNSSHNEQLRILDKYRWSSLAGYGSAKEKQSWVSYDEVLGQLGSSRSKYREFISDGLKRGYATPWDEVKGQSVLGNEAFLEKLKDRIRKTRSRREQPALRVFETIDAGDVLKSVSRYFRIPEEELSKKRTIHRDYRAIAMELVHRHSRMSQEEIGKRFGTIDYSTVSRERKRLRGKMESDQSLKRSMEVIAAALDQK
;
A
#
# COMPACT_ATOMS: atom_id res chain seq x y z
N MET A 1 -24.14 -49.33 -12.33
CA MET A 1 -24.74 -48.10 -11.75
C MET A 1 -24.02 -47.84 -10.43
N VAL A 2 -23.31 -46.71 -10.36
CA VAL A 2 -22.43 -46.18 -9.27
C VAL A 2 -23.31 -45.55 -8.16
N PRO A 3 -22.89 -45.21 -6.90
CA PRO A 3 -21.58 -45.30 -6.21
C PRO A 3 -21.55 -45.88 -4.77
N LEU A 4 -20.32 -46.20 -4.35
CA LEU A 4 -19.80 -46.33 -2.98
C LEU A 4 -19.76 -44.98 -2.22
N LEU A 5 -20.15 -44.97 -0.94
CA LEU A 5 -19.85 -43.93 0.05
C LEU A 5 -18.86 -44.49 1.08
N GLU A 6 -17.57 -44.23 0.88
CA GLU A 6 -16.55 -44.45 1.91
C GLU A 6 -16.47 -43.28 2.88
N ILE A 7 -16.49 -43.64 4.17
CA ILE A 7 -16.40 -42.78 5.35
C ILE A 7 -14.95 -42.38 5.56
N GLY A 8 -14.68 -41.07 5.68
CA GLY A 8 -13.34 -40.54 5.87
C GLY A 8 -13.16 -39.63 7.10
N TRP A 9 -12.33 -40.12 8.04
CA TRP A 9 -11.35 -39.39 8.87
C TRP A 9 -11.76 -38.57 10.12
N GLY A 10 -10.98 -38.77 11.19
CA GLY A 10 -11.15 -38.32 12.58
C GLY A 10 -10.84 -36.83 12.90
N PRO A 11 -10.63 -36.50 14.20
CA PRO A 11 -10.96 -35.18 14.75
C PRO A 11 -10.00 -34.09 14.26
N LYS A 12 -10.53 -33.20 13.40
CA LYS A 12 -9.90 -31.91 13.09
C LYS A 12 -9.74 -31.12 14.38
N VAL A 13 -8.49 -30.86 14.78
CA VAL A 13 -8.14 -29.86 15.80
C VAL A 13 -8.81 -28.54 15.40
N LYS A 14 -9.82 -28.12 16.17
CA LYS A 14 -10.50 -26.84 15.94
C LYS A 14 -9.51 -25.73 16.23
N SER A 15 -9.28 -24.83 15.27
CA SER A 15 -8.42 -23.66 15.48
C SER A 15 -8.95 -22.80 16.64
N ASN A 16 -8.04 -22.29 17.49
CA ASN A 16 -8.36 -21.46 18.67
C ASN A 16 -9.29 -20.27 18.32
N THR A 17 -9.12 -19.71 17.12
CA THR A 17 -9.96 -18.63 16.58
C THR A 17 -11.45 -18.99 16.53
N GLY A 18 -11.78 -20.20 16.08
CA GLY A 18 -13.17 -20.66 15.98
C GLY A 18 -13.82 -20.88 17.35
N ALA A 19 -13.07 -21.40 18.32
CA ALA A 19 -13.54 -21.59 19.68
C ALA A 19 -13.77 -20.25 20.40
N TYR A 20 -12.83 -19.30 20.28
CA TYR A 20 -12.96 -17.96 20.85
C TYR A 20 -14.13 -17.19 20.25
N ASN A 21 -14.25 -17.16 18.92
CA ASN A 21 -15.35 -16.47 18.23
C ASN A 21 -16.72 -17.02 18.63
N ARG A 22 -16.84 -18.35 18.78
CA ARG A 22 -18.06 -19.00 19.27
C ARG A 22 -18.36 -18.64 20.73
N ARG A 23 -17.34 -18.64 21.60
CA ARG A 23 -17.48 -18.25 23.02
C ARG A 23 -17.93 -16.80 23.19
N HIS A 24 -17.45 -15.90 22.35
CA HIS A 24 -17.72 -14.46 22.43
C HIS A 24 -18.79 -13.96 21.44
N LYS A 25 -19.52 -14.86 20.77
CA LYS A 25 -20.55 -14.55 19.76
C LYS A 25 -20.07 -13.54 18.70
N ARG A 26 -18.81 -13.65 18.28
CA ARG A 26 -18.19 -12.81 17.24
C ARG A 26 -18.15 -13.55 15.91
N ILE A 27 -18.39 -12.84 14.82
CA ILE A 27 -18.24 -13.32 13.45
C ILE A 27 -17.11 -12.50 12.80
N GLY A 28 -16.09 -13.16 12.26
CA GLY A 28 -14.93 -12.51 11.63
C GLY A 28 -13.57 -13.02 12.13
N HIS A 29 -12.48 -12.48 11.59
CA HIS A 29 -11.13 -12.87 11.99
C HIS A 29 -10.81 -12.40 13.42
N LEU A 30 -10.35 -13.32 14.28
CA LEU A 30 -9.93 -12.98 15.65
C LEU A 30 -8.70 -12.06 15.66
N TYR A 31 -7.80 -12.25 14.70
CA TYR A 31 -6.63 -11.43 14.46
C TYR A 31 -6.80 -10.70 13.13
N GLN A 32 -6.45 -9.41 13.05
CA GLN A 32 -6.44 -8.65 11.80
C GLN A 32 -5.33 -9.17 10.86
N GLY A 33 -5.59 -10.29 10.18
CA GLY A 33 -4.67 -10.88 9.19
C GLY A 33 -3.26 -11.18 9.74
N ARG A 34 -2.32 -11.41 8.82
CA ARG A 34 -0.88 -11.44 9.13
C ARG A 34 -0.32 -10.02 9.07
N TYR A 35 0.73 -9.74 9.84
CA TYR A 35 1.44 -8.47 9.79
C TYR A 35 1.85 -8.13 8.34
N LYS A 36 1.47 -6.94 7.87
CA LYS A 36 1.85 -6.42 6.56
C LYS A 36 3.22 -5.77 6.67
N ALA A 37 4.27 -6.49 6.27
CA ALA A 37 5.62 -5.96 6.19
C ALA A 37 5.80 -5.19 4.88
N ILE A 38 6.22 -3.94 4.95
CA ILE A 38 6.48 -3.10 3.79
C ILE A 38 7.96 -2.72 3.81
N VAL A 39 8.66 -3.02 2.71
CA VAL A 39 10.06 -2.66 2.53
C VAL A 39 10.11 -1.18 2.15
N VAL A 40 10.82 -0.37 2.94
CA VAL A 40 10.88 1.08 2.76
C VAL A 40 12.28 1.49 2.32
N GLU A 41 12.37 2.27 1.25
CA GLU A 41 13.59 2.99 0.88
C GLU A 41 13.82 4.12 1.88
N LYS A 42 14.84 3.93 2.71
CA LYS A 42 15.15 4.78 3.86
C LYS A 42 15.31 6.25 3.49
N ASP A 43 16.08 6.55 2.45
CA ASP A 43 16.48 7.92 2.12
C ASP A 43 15.31 8.75 1.59
N SER A 44 14.31 8.12 0.98
CA SER A 44 13.18 8.81 0.35
C SER A 44 11.95 8.88 1.25
N TYR A 45 11.75 7.90 2.14
CA TYR A 45 10.46 7.76 2.82
C TYR A 45 10.53 7.69 4.33
N LEU A 46 11.71 7.47 4.94
CA LEU A 46 11.79 7.24 6.39
C LEU A 46 11.23 8.43 7.20
N LEU A 47 11.58 9.66 6.82
CA LEU A 47 11.14 10.86 7.54
C LEU A 47 9.61 11.05 7.47
N GLU A 48 9.01 10.91 6.29
CA GLU A 48 7.55 11.00 6.12
C GLU A 48 6.82 9.84 6.81
N LEU A 49 7.40 8.64 6.81
CA LEU A 49 6.86 7.50 7.54
C LEU A 49 6.87 7.76 9.06
N SER A 50 7.93 8.39 9.57
CA SER A 50 8.04 8.78 10.97
C SER A 50 6.94 9.78 11.36
N ARG A 51 6.70 10.82 10.53
CA ARG A 51 5.59 11.76 10.71
C ARG A 51 4.24 11.04 10.70
N TYR A 52 4.01 10.16 9.73
CA TYR A 52 2.78 9.38 9.65
C TYR A 52 2.48 8.62 10.94
N VAL A 53 3.48 7.92 11.48
CA VAL A 53 3.33 7.14 12.71
C VAL A 53 3.01 8.05 13.89
N HIS A 54 3.76 9.14 14.06
CA HIS A 54 3.58 10.04 15.21
C HIS A 54 2.30 10.86 15.14
N LEU A 55 1.79 11.18 13.95
CA LEU A 55 0.52 11.90 13.79
C LEU A 55 -0.70 10.97 13.89
N ASN A 56 -0.50 9.66 13.86
CA ASN A 56 -1.61 8.71 13.86
C ASN A 56 -2.57 8.88 15.06
N PRO A 57 -2.13 9.07 16.32
CA PRO A 57 -3.03 9.15 17.48
C PRO A 57 -4.07 10.28 17.40
N VAL A 58 -3.75 11.38 16.71
CA VAL A 58 -4.66 12.52 16.55
C VAL A 58 -5.38 12.52 15.21
N ARG A 59 -4.88 11.74 14.25
CA ARG A 59 -5.50 11.57 12.94
C ARG A 59 -6.65 10.57 12.97
N VAL A 60 -6.51 9.51 13.76
CA VAL A 60 -7.54 8.48 13.90
C VAL A 60 -8.22 8.56 15.28
N GLY A 61 -9.52 8.34 15.32
CA GLY A 61 -10.28 8.35 16.56
C GLY A 61 -10.82 9.72 16.97
N PRO A 62 -11.08 9.95 18.27
CA PRO A 62 -11.92 11.06 18.75
C PRO A 62 -11.27 12.44 18.59
N TYR A 63 -9.95 12.51 18.47
CA TYR A 63 -9.19 13.77 18.44
C TYR A 63 -9.03 14.39 17.06
N ARG A 64 -9.62 13.77 16.03
CA ARG A 64 -9.51 14.22 14.63
C ARG A 64 -10.04 15.63 14.42
N ASN A 65 -11.11 15.99 15.14
CA ASN A 65 -11.79 17.29 15.00
C ASN A 65 -11.34 18.31 16.06
N SER A 66 -10.38 17.96 16.91
CA SER A 66 -9.79 18.87 17.89
C SER A 66 -8.93 19.93 17.20
N SER A 67 -8.75 21.07 17.86
CA SER A 67 -7.86 22.12 17.35
C SER A 67 -6.41 21.61 17.22
N HIS A 68 -5.64 22.16 16.27
CA HIS A 68 -4.23 21.77 16.09
C HIS A 68 -3.41 21.89 17.40
N ASN A 69 -3.67 22.90 18.22
CA ASN A 69 -3.00 23.08 19.50
C ASN A 69 -3.34 21.98 20.50
N GLU A 70 -4.59 21.53 20.52
CA GLU A 70 -5.02 20.42 21.36
C GLU A 70 -4.42 19.11 20.88
N GLN A 71 -4.39 18.88 19.56
CA GLN A 71 -3.74 17.71 18.96
C GLN A 71 -2.24 17.66 19.33
N LEU A 72 -1.51 18.77 19.25
CA LEU A 72 -0.11 18.83 19.69
C LEU A 72 0.06 18.47 21.18
N ARG A 73 -0.82 18.97 22.06
CA ARG A 73 -0.80 18.62 23.50
C ARG A 73 -1.06 17.13 23.74
N ILE A 74 -1.96 16.52 22.96
CA ILE A 74 -2.25 15.09 23.03
C ILE A 74 -1.01 14.30 22.59
N LEU A 75 -0.41 14.68 21.47
CA LEU A 75 0.79 14.02 20.94
C LEU A 75 1.97 14.07 21.90
N ASP A 76 2.22 15.22 22.53
CA ASP A 76 3.29 15.38 23.53
C ASP A 76 3.08 14.49 24.77
N LYS A 77 1.82 14.18 25.12
CA LYS A 77 1.47 13.34 26.28
C LYS A 77 1.18 11.88 25.93
N TYR A 78 1.24 11.51 24.66
CA TYR A 78 0.85 10.17 24.22
C TYR A 78 1.91 9.13 24.58
N ARG A 79 1.69 8.43 25.69
CA ARG A 79 2.63 7.46 26.30
C ARG A 79 3.10 6.36 25.34
N TRP A 80 2.29 5.98 24.35
CA TRP A 80 2.60 4.91 23.40
C TRP A 80 3.26 5.42 22.11
N SER A 81 3.88 6.60 22.15
CA SER A 81 4.64 7.17 21.04
C SER A 81 6.08 7.48 21.44
N SER A 82 7.01 7.27 20.51
CA SER A 82 8.41 7.67 20.67
C SER A 82 8.65 9.15 20.36
N LEU A 83 7.61 9.92 20.01
CA LEU A 83 7.69 11.33 19.62
C LEU A 83 8.40 12.20 20.68
N ALA A 84 8.18 11.92 21.97
CA ALA A 84 8.84 12.65 23.05
C ALA A 84 10.38 12.62 22.94
N GLY A 85 10.96 11.46 22.59
CA GLY A 85 12.41 11.30 22.40
C GLY A 85 12.95 12.02 21.15
N TYR A 86 12.11 12.23 20.15
CA TYR A 86 12.42 13.08 18.99
C TYR A 86 12.39 14.58 19.35
N GLY A 87 11.54 14.97 20.31
CA GLY A 87 11.45 16.34 20.81
C GLY A 87 12.47 16.70 21.90
N SER A 88 12.94 15.71 22.66
CA SER A 88 13.82 15.90 23.82
C SER A 88 14.81 14.75 23.99
N ALA A 89 16.09 15.06 24.24
CA ALA A 89 17.10 14.04 24.52
C ALA A 89 16.87 13.31 25.86
N LYS A 90 16.22 13.96 26.83
CA LYS A 90 15.91 13.38 28.15
C LYS A 90 14.86 12.27 28.07
N GLU A 91 14.00 12.33 27.06
CA GLU A 91 12.91 11.39 26.81
C GLU A 91 13.32 10.29 25.82
N LYS A 92 14.62 10.13 25.52
CA LYS A 92 15.10 9.09 24.60
C LYS A 92 14.82 7.70 25.19
N GLN A 93 14.18 6.86 24.39
CA GLN A 93 14.04 5.43 24.63
C GLN A 93 15.24 4.69 24.03
N SER A 94 15.91 3.84 24.80
CA SER A 94 17.15 3.15 24.38
C SER A 94 16.97 2.21 23.19
N TRP A 95 15.75 1.73 22.95
CA TRP A 95 15.41 0.80 21.87
C TRP A 95 14.96 1.50 20.58
N VAL A 96 14.99 2.84 20.51
CA VAL A 96 14.62 3.63 19.34
C VAL A 96 15.85 4.27 18.70
N SER A 97 16.05 4.04 17.39
CA SER A 97 17.11 4.67 16.61
C SER A 97 16.68 6.04 16.10
N TYR A 98 16.93 7.09 16.89
CA TYR A 98 16.55 8.47 16.53
C TYR A 98 17.42 9.09 15.43
N ASP A 99 18.70 8.73 15.41
CA ASP A 99 19.70 9.45 14.62
C ASP A 99 19.46 9.30 13.11
N GLU A 100 18.84 8.19 12.70
CA GLU A 100 18.50 7.92 11.30
C GLU A 100 17.44 8.86 10.74
N VAL A 101 16.43 9.19 11.54
CA VAL A 101 15.35 10.12 11.16
C VAL A 101 15.81 11.56 11.38
N LEU A 102 16.41 11.84 12.54
CA LEU A 102 16.91 13.19 12.85
C LEU A 102 18.01 13.62 11.88
N GLY A 103 18.85 12.69 11.41
CA GLY A 103 19.91 12.94 10.44
C GLY A 103 19.39 13.55 9.13
N GLN A 104 18.19 13.15 8.67
CA GLN A 104 17.53 13.75 7.49
C GLN A 104 17.14 15.23 7.70
N LEU A 105 17.12 15.69 8.96
CA LEU A 105 16.88 17.08 9.35
C LEU A 105 18.14 17.74 9.95
N GLY A 106 19.34 17.21 9.63
CA GLY A 106 20.60 17.73 10.16
C GLY A 106 20.75 17.54 11.68
N SER A 107 20.23 16.42 12.19
CA SER A 107 20.27 16.03 13.61
C SER A 107 19.53 16.99 14.57
N SER A 108 18.63 17.82 14.04
CA SER A 108 17.91 18.83 14.81
C SER A 108 16.54 18.35 15.30
N ARG A 109 16.40 18.26 16.62
CA ARG A 109 15.12 17.99 17.29
C ARG A 109 14.11 19.12 17.11
N SER A 110 14.58 20.36 17.08
CA SER A 110 13.70 21.52 16.84
C SER A 110 13.06 21.46 15.47
N LYS A 111 13.86 21.14 14.43
CA LYS A 111 13.34 20.95 13.07
C LYS A 111 12.37 19.78 12.99
N TYR A 112 12.59 18.71 13.76
CA TYR A 112 11.62 17.60 13.82
C TYR A 112 10.28 18.02 14.42
N ARG A 113 10.27 18.83 15.50
CA ARG A 113 9.03 19.35 16.09
C ARG A 113 8.28 20.26 15.11
N GLU A 114 9.01 21.11 14.41
CA GLU A 114 8.46 21.95 13.34
C GLU A 114 7.87 21.09 12.22
N PHE A 115 8.59 20.07 11.77
CA PHE A 115 8.16 19.12 10.74
C PHE A 115 6.86 18.38 11.12
N ILE A 116 6.69 17.99 12.38
CA ILE A 116 5.43 17.40 12.89
C ILE A 116 4.31 18.43 12.95
N SER A 117 4.58 19.64 13.47
CA SER A 117 3.57 20.71 13.52
C SER A 117 3.13 21.14 12.13
N ASP A 118 4.02 21.14 11.15
CA ASP A 118 3.71 21.51 9.77
C ASP A 118 2.76 20.48 9.13
N GLY A 119 3.04 19.18 9.33
CA GLY A 119 2.18 18.10 8.84
C GLY A 119 0.77 18.12 9.44
N LEU A 120 0.61 18.62 10.67
CA LEU A 120 -0.70 18.87 11.26
C LEU A 120 -1.44 20.02 10.58
N LYS A 121 -0.78 21.17 10.40
CA LYS A 121 -1.41 22.40 9.91
C LYS A 121 -1.70 22.38 8.41
N ARG A 122 -0.78 21.85 7.62
CA ARG A 122 -0.84 21.85 6.15
C ARG A 122 -1.33 20.52 5.56
N GLY A 123 -1.49 19.51 6.42
CA GLY A 123 -1.62 18.14 5.98
C GLY A 123 -0.27 17.58 5.50
N TYR A 124 -0.25 16.28 5.22
CA TYR A 124 0.92 15.60 4.68
C TYR A 124 0.46 14.48 3.73
N ALA A 125 1.27 14.18 2.72
CA ALA A 125 0.99 13.07 1.83
C ALA A 125 1.14 11.76 2.60
N THR A 126 0.17 10.86 2.49
CA THR A 126 0.34 9.53 3.07
C THR A 126 1.26 8.69 2.19
N PRO A 127 2.28 8.02 2.76
CA PRO A 127 3.20 7.21 1.97
C PRO A 127 2.52 6.02 1.27
N TRP A 128 1.28 5.68 1.65
CA TRP A 128 0.55 4.53 1.13
C TRP A 128 0.19 4.64 -0.36
N ASP A 129 0.05 5.85 -0.90
CA ASP A 129 -0.27 6.05 -2.32
C ASP A 129 0.90 5.66 -3.24
N GLU A 130 2.11 5.58 -2.68
CA GLU A 130 3.34 5.25 -3.39
C GLU A 130 3.81 3.81 -3.14
N VAL A 131 3.04 3.02 -2.38
CA VAL A 131 3.35 1.60 -2.17
C VAL A 131 3.07 0.81 -3.44
N LYS A 132 4.13 0.22 -3.99
CA LYS A 132 4.10 -0.66 -5.17
C LYS A 132 4.01 -2.12 -4.75
N GLY A 133 3.19 -2.90 -5.47
CA GLY A 133 2.97 -4.32 -5.18
C GLY A 133 2.55 -4.59 -3.74
N GLN A 134 1.79 -3.65 -3.14
CA GLN A 134 1.32 -3.68 -1.73
C GLN A 134 2.40 -3.90 -0.64
N SER A 135 3.69 -3.92 -0.98
CA SER A 135 4.77 -4.38 -0.10
C SER A 135 6.06 -3.56 -0.19
N VAL A 136 6.18 -2.61 -1.11
CA VAL A 136 7.41 -1.81 -1.25
C VAL A 136 7.10 -0.32 -1.40
N LEU A 137 7.76 0.50 -0.62
CA LEU A 137 7.73 1.96 -0.70
C LEU A 137 9.13 2.44 -1.09
N GLY A 138 9.33 2.75 -2.37
CA GLY A 138 10.64 3.04 -2.93
C GLY A 138 10.59 3.49 -4.38
N ASN A 139 11.63 4.22 -4.80
CA ASN A 139 11.81 4.63 -6.19
C ASN A 139 12.06 3.42 -7.12
N GLU A 140 12.07 3.65 -8.44
CA GLU A 140 12.22 2.57 -9.41
C GLU A 140 13.59 1.88 -9.33
N ALA A 141 14.67 2.63 -9.06
CA ALA A 141 16.00 2.06 -8.90
C ALA A 141 16.11 1.15 -7.67
N PHE A 142 15.45 1.50 -6.57
CA PHE A 142 15.37 0.70 -5.36
C PHE A 142 14.63 -0.61 -5.60
N LEU A 143 13.55 -0.57 -6.37
CA LEU A 143 12.80 -1.77 -6.75
C LEU A 143 13.65 -2.72 -7.57
N GLU A 144 14.41 -2.24 -8.55
CA GLU A 144 15.30 -3.10 -9.34
C GLU A 144 16.38 -3.76 -8.48
N LYS A 145 17.00 -2.99 -7.55
CA LYS A 145 17.96 -3.55 -6.59
C LYS A 145 17.33 -4.62 -5.69
N LEU A 146 16.09 -4.40 -5.23
CA LEU A 146 15.36 -5.35 -4.41
C LEU A 146 14.99 -6.61 -5.23
N LYS A 147 14.56 -6.44 -6.48
CA LYS A 147 14.25 -7.54 -7.43
C LYS A 147 15.46 -8.46 -7.58
N ASP A 148 16.65 -7.91 -7.78
CA ASP A 148 17.87 -8.69 -7.94
C ASP A 148 18.28 -9.44 -6.67
N ARG A 149 18.09 -8.84 -5.49
CA ARG A 149 18.38 -9.48 -4.20
C ARG A 149 17.43 -10.66 -3.94
N ILE A 150 16.14 -10.50 -4.25
CA ILE A 150 15.13 -11.56 -4.10
C ILE A 150 15.38 -12.70 -5.10
N ARG A 151 15.71 -12.39 -6.36
CA ARG A 151 16.04 -13.41 -7.39
C ARG A 151 17.17 -14.35 -6.96
N LYS A 152 18.14 -13.84 -6.21
CA LYS A 152 19.27 -14.63 -5.68
C LYS A 152 18.89 -15.52 -4.49
N THR A 153 17.75 -15.27 -3.84
CA THR A 153 17.30 -16.01 -2.65
C THR A 153 16.30 -17.10 -3.05
N ARG A 154 16.73 -18.38 -3.04
CA ARG A 154 16.00 -19.51 -3.65
C ARG A 154 14.80 -20.07 -2.84
N SER A 155 14.52 -19.63 -1.61
CA SER A 155 13.46 -20.26 -0.80
C SER A 155 12.08 -19.62 -1.00
N ARG A 156 11.29 -20.16 -1.92
CA ARG A 156 9.88 -19.77 -2.17
C ARG A 156 8.89 -20.38 -1.18
N ARG A 157 9.26 -21.47 -0.49
CA ARG A 157 8.32 -22.31 0.28
C ARG A 157 7.82 -21.69 1.58
N GLU A 158 8.57 -20.74 2.17
CA GLU A 158 8.30 -20.20 3.51
C GLU A 158 7.98 -18.70 3.54
N GLN A 159 7.83 -18.05 2.38
CA GLN A 159 7.64 -16.60 2.30
C GLN A 159 6.32 -16.23 1.59
N PRO A 160 5.17 -16.27 2.29
CA PRO A 160 3.89 -15.81 1.75
C PRO A 160 3.90 -14.34 1.31
N ALA A 161 4.75 -13.51 1.90
CA ALA A 161 4.96 -12.12 1.45
C ALA A 161 5.54 -12.04 0.03
N LEU A 162 6.24 -13.09 -0.43
CA LEU A 162 6.64 -13.20 -1.84
C LEU A 162 5.46 -13.49 -2.78
N ARG A 163 4.30 -13.94 -2.27
CA ARG A 163 3.07 -14.05 -3.07
C ARG A 163 2.41 -12.71 -3.37
N VAL A 164 2.77 -11.65 -2.64
CA VAL A 164 2.37 -10.29 -3.05
C VAL A 164 3.11 -9.88 -4.34
N PHE A 165 4.19 -10.59 -4.67
CA PHE A 165 4.80 -10.53 -5.99
C PHE A 165 4.21 -11.57 -6.96
N GLU A 166 3.22 -12.40 -6.62
CA GLU A 166 2.48 -13.19 -7.62
C GLU A 166 1.82 -12.17 -8.56
N THR A 167 2.36 -12.11 -9.76
CA THR A 167 1.97 -11.13 -10.76
C THR A 167 0.64 -11.52 -11.34
N ILE A 168 -0.31 -10.60 -11.26
CA ILE A 168 -1.40 -10.62 -12.22
C ILE A 168 -0.78 -10.27 -13.57
N ASP A 169 -0.98 -11.16 -14.56
CA ASP A 169 -0.53 -10.90 -15.91
C ASP A 169 -1.21 -9.63 -16.45
N ALA A 170 -0.48 -8.81 -17.20
CA ALA A 170 -1.07 -7.60 -17.76
C ALA A 170 -2.27 -7.91 -18.68
N GLY A 171 -2.27 -9.08 -19.35
CA GLY A 171 -3.41 -9.58 -20.10
C GLY A 171 -4.63 -9.86 -19.23
N ASP A 172 -4.46 -10.37 -18.01
CA ASP A 172 -5.58 -10.59 -17.09
C ASP A 172 -6.19 -9.27 -16.61
N VAL A 173 -5.35 -8.25 -16.37
CA VAL A 173 -5.82 -6.89 -16.06
C VAL A 173 -6.59 -6.32 -17.24
N LEU A 174 -6.03 -6.39 -18.45
CA LEU A 174 -6.63 -5.91 -19.68
C LEU A 174 -7.99 -6.59 -19.95
N LYS A 175 -8.08 -7.91 -19.82
CA LYS A 175 -9.34 -8.68 -19.92
C LYS A 175 -10.37 -8.24 -18.89
N SER A 176 -9.95 -7.96 -17.66
CA SER A 176 -10.86 -7.55 -16.59
C SER A 176 -11.43 -6.15 -16.84
N VAL A 177 -10.59 -5.22 -17.28
CA VAL A 177 -11.01 -3.86 -17.66
C VAL A 177 -11.90 -3.89 -18.91
N SER A 178 -11.51 -4.66 -19.92
CA SER A 178 -12.29 -4.89 -21.16
C SER A 178 -13.68 -5.42 -20.84
N ARG A 179 -13.79 -6.45 -20.00
CA ARG A 179 -15.07 -7.05 -19.60
C ARG A 179 -15.95 -6.06 -18.83
N TYR A 180 -15.37 -5.29 -17.92
CA TYR A 180 -16.11 -4.33 -17.10
C TYR A 180 -16.71 -3.20 -17.94
N PHE A 181 -15.91 -2.60 -18.83
CA PHE A 181 -16.36 -1.49 -19.68
C PHE A 181 -16.99 -1.93 -21.01
N ARG A 182 -17.02 -3.24 -21.29
CA ARG A 182 -17.54 -3.84 -22.53
C ARG A 182 -16.88 -3.27 -23.79
N ILE A 183 -15.56 -3.16 -23.77
CA ILE A 183 -14.75 -2.71 -24.91
C ILE A 183 -13.76 -3.81 -25.34
N PRO A 184 -13.34 -3.87 -26.61
CA PRO A 184 -12.30 -4.78 -27.06
C PRO A 184 -10.96 -4.54 -26.33
N GLU A 185 -10.19 -5.60 -26.07
CA GLU A 185 -8.89 -5.51 -25.38
C GLU A 185 -7.90 -4.64 -26.18
N GLU A 186 -8.00 -4.68 -27.50
CA GLU A 186 -7.15 -3.95 -28.44
C GLU A 186 -7.31 -2.43 -28.29
N GLU A 187 -8.49 -1.95 -27.89
CA GLU A 187 -8.72 -0.52 -27.65
C GLU A 187 -7.91 0.03 -26.48
N LEU A 188 -7.51 -0.84 -25.54
CA LEU A 188 -6.65 -0.49 -24.42
C LEU A 188 -5.17 -0.52 -24.82
N SER A 189 -4.76 -1.39 -25.74
CA SER A 189 -3.35 -1.55 -26.13
C SER A 189 -2.92 -0.67 -27.31
N LYS A 190 -3.85 -0.01 -28.02
CA LYS A 190 -3.54 0.91 -29.12
C LYS A 190 -2.78 2.17 -28.66
N LYS A 191 -1.90 2.67 -29.54
CA LYS A 191 -1.14 3.92 -29.34
C LYS A 191 -2.05 5.14 -29.12
N ARG A 192 -3.15 5.22 -29.88
CA ARG A 192 -4.22 6.23 -29.75
C ARG A 192 -5.52 5.50 -29.44
N THR A 193 -6.24 5.98 -28.44
CA THR A 193 -7.53 5.44 -28.03
C THR A 193 -8.46 6.57 -27.62
N ILE A 194 -9.75 6.42 -27.92
CA ILE A 194 -10.79 7.30 -27.39
C ILE A 194 -11.09 6.98 -25.91
N HIS A 195 -10.77 5.76 -25.47
CA HIS A 195 -11.02 5.26 -24.12
C HIS A 195 -9.86 5.58 -23.16
N ARG A 196 -9.41 6.84 -23.17
CA ARG A 196 -8.22 7.29 -22.42
C ARG A 196 -8.29 6.97 -20.93
N ASP A 197 -9.45 7.14 -20.30
CA ASP A 197 -9.63 6.87 -18.86
C ASP A 197 -9.58 5.37 -18.54
N TYR A 198 -10.18 4.52 -19.38
CA TYR A 198 -10.15 3.06 -19.19
C TYR A 198 -8.73 2.53 -19.40
N ARG A 199 -8.01 3.10 -20.37
CA ARG A 199 -6.59 2.82 -20.58
C ARG A 199 -5.75 3.22 -19.36
N ALA A 200 -6.03 4.39 -18.78
CA ALA A 200 -5.34 4.83 -17.57
C ALA A 200 -5.64 3.91 -16.36
N ILE A 201 -6.88 3.43 -16.21
CA ILE A 201 -7.24 2.44 -15.18
C ILE A 201 -6.43 1.16 -15.38
N ALA A 202 -6.38 0.63 -16.62
CA ALA A 202 -5.59 -0.55 -16.93
C ALA A 202 -4.10 -0.33 -16.60
N MET A 203 -3.50 0.80 -16.98
CA MET A 203 -2.11 1.11 -16.63
C MET A 203 -1.88 1.20 -15.12
N GLU A 204 -2.79 1.82 -14.37
CA GLU A 204 -2.71 1.92 -12.91
C GLU A 204 -2.79 0.54 -12.25
N LEU A 205 -3.71 -0.30 -12.70
CA LEU A 205 -3.87 -1.66 -12.18
C LEU A 205 -2.69 -2.57 -12.55
N VAL A 206 -2.21 -2.52 -13.80
CA VAL A 206 -1.00 -3.23 -14.21
C VAL A 206 0.18 -2.76 -13.37
N HIS A 207 0.34 -1.46 -13.13
CA HIS A 207 1.41 -0.96 -12.27
C HIS A 207 1.29 -1.42 -10.81
N ARG A 208 0.07 -1.55 -10.28
CA ARG A 208 -0.17 -1.95 -8.88
C ARG A 208 -0.03 -3.45 -8.65
N HIS A 209 -0.48 -4.27 -9.61
CA HIS A 209 -0.68 -5.71 -9.44
C HIS A 209 0.26 -6.57 -10.31
N SER A 210 1.00 -5.99 -11.26
CA SER A 210 2.01 -6.69 -12.05
C SER A 210 3.44 -6.27 -11.64
N ARG A 211 4.45 -6.99 -12.15
CA ARG A 211 5.89 -6.66 -11.96
C ARG A 211 6.42 -5.67 -13.00
N MET A 212 5.57 -5.19 -13.91
CA MET A 212 6.02 -4.41 -15.06
C MET A 212 6.46 -3.00 -14.65
N SER A 213 7.64 -2.59 -15.14
CA SER A 213 8.10 -1.20 -15.06
C SER A 213 7.21 -0.28 -15.90
N GLN A 214 7.29 1.03 -15.68
CA GLN A 214 6.53 1.98 -16.52
C GLN A 214 6.94 1.91 -17.99
N GLU A 215 8.20 1.56 -18.27
CA GLU A 215 8.69 1.35 -19.63
C GLU A 215 8.08 0.08 -20.26
N GLU A 216 8.03 -1.03 -19.51
CA GLU A 216 7.39 -2.28 -19.95
C GLU A 216 5.88 -2.09 -20.16
N ILE A 217 5.22 -1.34 -19.27
CA ILE A 217 3.81 -0.94 -19.44
C ILE A 217 3.69 -0.08 -20.70
N GLY A 218 4.58 0.89 -20.91
CA GLY A 218 4.57 1.73 -22.11
C GLY A 218 4.65 0.91 -23.39
N LYS A 219 5.55 -0.07 -23.45
CA LYS A 219 5.66 -1.04 -24.57
C LYS A 219 4.37 -1.83 -24.79
N ARG A 220 3.73 -2.29 -23.70
CA ARG A 220 2.48 -3.07 -23.77
C ARG A 220 1.26 -2.26 -24.21
N PHE A 221 1.24 -0.95 -23.93
CA PHE A 221 0.13 -0.06 -24.23
C PHE A 221 0.43 0.83 -25.47
N GLY A 222 0.90 0.20 -26.54
CA GLY A 222 1.07 0.83 -27.85
C GLY A 222 2.39 1.56 -28.03
N THR A 223 3.44 1.08 -27.35
CA THR A 223 4.80 1.63 -27.39
C THR A 223 4.82 3.13 -27.09
N ILE A 224 4.21 3.48 -25.96
CA ILE A 224 4.24 4.84 -25.41
C ILE A 224 5.42 4.99 -24.45
N ASP A 225 5.91 6.22 -24.31
CA ASP A 225 7.00 6.53 -23.40
C ASP A 225 6.60 6.39 -21.92
N TYR A 226 7.56 6.03 -21.06
CA TYR A 226 7.34 5.87 -19.61
C TYR A 226 6.77 7.15 -18.97
N SER A 227 7.21 8.34 -19.42
CA SER A 227 6.70 9.63 -18.93
C SER A 227 5.22 9.82 -19.25
N THR A 228 4.72 9.18 -20.31
CA THR A 228 3.30 9.19 -20.68
C THR A 228 2.50 8.32 -19.73
N VAL A 229 3.01 7.13 -19.39
CA VAL A 229 2.39 6.24 -18.40
C VAL A 229 2.29 6.94 -17.04
N SER A 230 3.38 7.56 -16.58
CA SER A 230 3.41 8.34 -15.33
C SER A 230 2.35 9.45 -15.31
N ARG A 231 2.29 10.27 -16.38
CA ARG A 231 1.35 11.39 -16.51
C ARG A 231 -0.10 10.93 -16.54
N GLU A 232 -0.43 9.89 -17.30
CA GLU A 232 -1.80 9.36 -17.37
C GLU A 232 -2.28 8.84 -16.02
N ARG A 233 -1.41 8.13 -15.29
CA ARG A 233 -1.72 7.65 -13.93
C ARG A 233 -1.94 8.80 -12.95
N LYS A 234 -1.07 9.82 -12.98
CA LYS A 234 -1.24 11.02 -12.14
C LYS A 234 -2.55 11.75 -12.47
N ARG A 235 -2.87 11.91 -13.75
CA ARG A 235 -4.12 12.51 -14.22
C ARG A 235 -5.34 11.72 -13.74
N LEU A 236 -5.31 10.39 -13.87
CA LEU A 236 -6.40 9.52 -13.41
C LEU A 236 -6.66 9.72 -11.91
N ARG A 237 -5.61 9.76 -11.08
CA ARG A 237 -5.75 10.00 -9.64
C ARG A 237 -6.45 11.32 -9.35
N GLY A 238 -5.99 12.42 -9.94
CA GLY A 238 -6.64 13.72 -9.78
C GLY A 238 -8.10 13.73 -10.26
N LYS A 239 -8.42 13.00 -11.34
CA LYS A 239 -9.80 12.88 -11.82
C LYS A 239 -10.69 12.06 -10.88
N MET A 240 -10.16 11.02 -10.24
CA MET A 240 -10.91 10.19 -9.29
C MET A 240 -11.26 10.89 -7.97
N GLU A 241 -10.68 12.06 -7.69
CA GLU A 241 -11.05 12.88 -6.54
C GLU A 241 -12.44 13.52 -6.74
N SER A 242 -12.81 13.85 -7.97
CA SER A 242 -14.10 14.46 -8.31
C SER A 242 -15.08 13.51 -8.99
N ASP A 243 -14.59 12.47 -9.69
CA ASP A 243 -15.42 11.48 -10.39
C ASP A 243 -15.58 10.19 -9.57
N GLN A 244 -16.65 10.15 -8.78
CA GLN A 244 -16.95 9.00 -7.92
C GLN A 244 -17.31 7.73 -8.71
N SER A 245 -17.82 7.87 -9.94
CA SER A 245 -18.17 6.73 -10.80
C SER A 245 -16.90 6.03 -11.31
N LEU A 246 -15.92 6.82 -11.73
CA LEU A 246 -14.63 6.32 -12.18
C LEU A 246 -13.86 5.65 -11.03
N LYS A 247 -13.90 6.24 -9.83
CA LYS A 247 -13.31 5.65 -8.62
C LYS A 247 -13.93 4.30 -8.28
N ARG A 248 -15.26 4.21 -8.23
CA ARG A 248 -15.98 2.95 -7.99
C ARG A 248 -15.62 1.89 -9.02
N SER A 249 -15.51 2.27 -10.29
CA SER A 249 -15.12 1.35 -11.36
C SER A 249 -13.73 0.75 -11.13
N MET A 250 -12.75 1.58 -10.74
CA MET A 250 -11.41 1.09 -10.40
C MET A 250 -11.43 0.14 -9.19
N GLU A 251 -12.17 0.47 -8.13
CA GLU A 251 -12.28 -0.37 -6.93
C GLU A 251 -12.91 -1.73 -7.23
N VAL A 252 -13.98 -1.77 -8.05
CA VAL A 252 -14.64 -3.03 -8.45
C VAL A 252 -13.71 -3.91 -9.26
N ILE A 253 -12.98 -3.33 -10.24
CA ILE A 253 -12.04 -4.09 -11.07
C ILE A 253 -10.87 -4.61 -10.21
N ALA A 254 -10.32 -3.79 -9.33
CA ALA A 254 -9.24 -4.20 -8.42
C ALA A 254 -9.68 -5.35 -7.50
N ALA A 255 -10.88 -5.27 -6.93
CA ALA A 255 -11.43 -6.33 -6.08
C ALA A 255 -11.62 -7.65 -6.83
N ALA A 256 -12.00 -7.61 -8.11
CA ALA A 256 -12.14 -8.81 -8.94
C ALA A 256 -10.78 -9.45 -9.28
N LEU A 257 -9.72 -8.66 -9.32
CA LEU A 257 -8.35 -9.11 -9.56
C LEU A 257 -7.71 -9.77 -8.33
N ASP A 258 -8.03 -9.29 -7.12
CA ASP A 258 -7.51 -9.82 -5.86
C ASP A 258 -8.15 -11.18 -5.44
N GLN A 259 -9.21 -11.62 -6.13
CA GLN A 259 -9.91 -12.90 -5.87
C GLN A 259 -9.42 -14.07 -6.75
N LYS A 260 -8.50 -13.81 -7.69
CA LYS A 260 -7.87 -14.83 -8.55
C LYS A 260 -6.54 -15.29 -7.97
#